data_AF-A0A520BNS6-F1
#
_entry.id   AF-A0A520BNS6-F1
#
_cell.length_a   1.000
_cell.length_b   1.000
_cell.length_c   1.000
_cell.angle_alpha   90.00
_cell.angle_beta   90.00
_cell.angle_gamma   90.00
#
_symmetry.space_group_name_H-M   'P 1'
#
loop_
_entity.id
_entity.type
_entity.pdbx_description
1 polymer ?
#
loop_
_entity_poly.entity_id
_entity_poly.type
_entity_poly.pdbx_seq_one_letter_code
_entity_poly.pdbx_strand_id
1 'polypeptide(L)'
;NYNILAFTAFILLFYNPFYIWDVGFQLSFISVFGLIYLQPKIYKWLYFKNKWVDKIWSAIALSLAAQLATFPLSVFYFHQFPVYFLLGNIFILLPLIILMYFGIGILILKVYFLAPIFEWIISFTNNGLKFIADLPFSGITSIWLNTWQLLLLSSAIGFLIYALVNYQKRLLFFAICLLIAFQTYAAYVKTSAMQQQKISFFTLRKNYAVAFIQSNKAILVTDLTADDKNFQFFVEPALDKMQVEDVLFINCKQDTVLTNFVKKESQIRFLSYKILMVDEKFNYKKIEHMPKVNSVWLQNNTRKNIKELRQEVIFKELIIDASNKDYMIKTYENEAHNFDLKYHTLKKNNSYLINLK
;
A
#
# COMPACT_ATOMS: atom_id res chain seq x y z
N ASN A 1 35.01 10.22 0.15
CA ASN A 1 33.70 9.58 -0.08
C ASN A 1 32.53 10.47 0.33
N TYR A 2 32.43 10.94 1.57
CA TYR A 2 31.32 11.82 2.01
C TYR A 2 31.20 13.12 1.19
N ASN A 3 32.32 13.80 0.92
CA ASN A 3 32.31 15.04 0.14
C ASN A 3 31.83 14.82 -1.30
N ILE A 4 32.19 13.69 -1.91
CA ILE A 4 31.74 13.32 -3.27
C ILE A 4 30.24 13.08 -3.25
N LEU A 5 29.73 12.32 -2.28
CA LEU A 5 28.29 12.07 -2.15
C LEU A 5 27.51 13.38 -1.95
N ALA A 6 27.96 14.24 -1.03
CA ALA A 6 27.33 15.53 -0.77
C ALA A 6 27.37 16.44 -1.99
N PHE A 7 28.49 16.48 -2.71
CA PHE A 7 28.65 17.26 -3.93
C PHE A 7 27.74 16.76 -5.06
N THR A 8 27.64 15.44 -5.27
CA THR A 8 26.71 14.85 -6.24
C THR A 8 25.26 15.17 -5.86
N ALA A 9 24.88 15.04 -4.58
CA ALA A 9 23.54 15.41 -4.11
C ALA A 9 23.26 16.89 -4.39
N PHE A 10 24.22 17.77 -4.09
CA PHE A 10 24.11 19.20 -4.31
C PHE A 10 23.90 19.55 -5.79
N ILE A 11 24.71 18.99 -6.70
CA ILE A 11 24.56 19.25 -8.14
C ILE A 11 23.19 18.76 -8.64
N LEU A 12 22.77 17.57 -8.24
CA LEU A 12 21.47 17.02 -8.68
C LEU A 12 20.30 17.88 -8.16
N LEU A 13 20.34 18.31 -6.91
CA LEU A 13 19.32 19.18 -6.33
C LEU A 13 19.35 20.60 -6.91
N PHE A 14 20.52 21.08 -7.32
CA PHE A 14 20.65 22.35 -8.04
C PHE A 14 20.03 22.26 -9.44
N TYR A 15 20.20 21.12 -10.12
CA TYR A 15 19.55 20.86 -11.41
C TYR A 15 18.03 20.73 -11.28
N ASN A 16 17.56 19.94 -10.29
CA ASN A 16 16.15 19.81 -9.99
C ASN A 16 15.91 19.61 -8.48
N PRO A 17 15.39 20.61 -7.76
CA PRO A 17 15.16 20.52 -6.32
C PRO A 17 14.08 19.48 -5.96
N PHE A 18 13.21 19.11 -6.90
CA PHE A 18 12.17 18.10 -6.65
C PHE A 18 12.72 16.68 -6.51
N TYR A 19 13.99 16.42 -6.85
CA TYR A 19 14.61 15.12 -6.60
C TYR A 19 14.64 14.73 -5.12
N ILE A 20 14.54 15.69 -4.19
CA ILE A 20 14.42 15.36 -2.76
C ILE A 20 13.15 14.57 -2.44
N TRP A 21 12.10 14.68 -3.26
CA TRP A 21 10.85 13.93 -3.13
C TRP A 21 10.83 12.63 -3.93
N ASP A 22 11.85 12.40 -4.76
CA ASP A 22 11.98 11.17 -5.52
C ASP A 22 12.45 10.03 -4.62
N VAL A 23 11.67 8.95 -4.58
CA VAL A 23 11.96 7.78 -3.73
C VAL A 23 13.27 7.11 -4.13
N GLY A 24 13.57 7.05 -5.43
CA GLY A 24 14.82 6.49 -5.95
C GLY A 24 16.04 7.32 -5.53
N PHE A 25 15.94 8.65 -5.58
CA PHE A 25 16.97 9.54 -5.06
C PHE A 25 17.19 9.32 -3.56
N GLN A 26 16.12 9.35 -2.75
CA GLN A 26 16.21 9.16 -1.29
C GLN A 26 16.88 7.82 -0.94
N LEU A 27 16.40 6.72 -1.51
CA LEU A 27 16.92 5.38 -1.22
C LEU A 27 18.37 5.21 -1.70
N SER A 28 18.71 5.72 -2.88
CA SER A 28 20.07 5.63 -3.42
C SER A 28 21.08 6.37 -2.53
N PHE A 29 20.82 7.64 -2.20
CA PHE A 29 21.74 8.44 -1.38
C PHE A 29 21.86 7.92 0.05
N ILE A 30 20.77 7.46 0.67
CA ILE A 30 20.78 6.86 2.01
C ILE A 30 21.51 5.52 2.00
N SER A 31 21.31 4.69 0.96
CA SER A 31 22.05 3.44 0.78
C SER A 31 23.55 3.71 0.70
N VAL A 32 23.99 4.61 -0.19
CA VAL A 32 25.41 4.93 -0.37
C VAL A 32 26.00 5.54 0.91
N PHE A 33 25.28 6.42 1.61
CA PHE A 33 25.69 6.93 2.91
C PHE A 33 25.87 5.81 3.95
N GLY A 34 24.88 4.91 4.03
CA GLY A 34 24.93 3.69 4.84
C GLY A 34 26.12 2.82 4.52
N LEU A 35 26.43 2.60 3.25
CA LEU A 35 27.60 1.84 2.80
C LEU A 35 28.91 2.49 3.28
N ILE A 36 29.09 3.80 3.08
CA ILE A 36 30.32 4.49 3.48
C ILE A 36 30.51 4.44 5.02
N TYR A 37 29.43 4.52 5.80
CA TYR A 37 29.51 4.62 7.26
C TYR A 37 29.46 3.26 7.99
N LEU A 38 28.58 2.33 7.56
CA LEU A 38 28.29 1.07 8.25
C LEU A 38 29.09 -0.11 7.71
N GLN A 39 29.26 -0.23 6.39
CA GLN A 39 29.94 -1.37 5.79
C GLN A 39 31.33 -1.64 6.41
N PRO A 40 32.23 -0.64 6.59
CA PRO A 40 33.55 -0.90 7.15
C PRO A 40 33.50 -1.31 8.62
N LYS A 41 32.41 -1.02 9.33
CA LYS A 41 32.23 -1.38 10.74
C LYS A 41 31.66 -2.77 10.88
N ILE A 42 30.64 -3.10 10.09
CA ILE A 42 30.03 -4.44 10.04
C ILE A 42 31.05 -5.46 9.55
N TYR A 43 31.84 -5.11 8.52
CA TYR A 43 32.88 -6.01 8.00
C TYR A 43 33.89 -6.42 9.08
N LYS A 44 34.21 -5.51 10.03
CA LYS A 44 35.14 -5.79 11.13
C LYS A 44 34.54 -6.66 12.25
N TRP A 45 33.25 -7.00 12.23
CA TRP A 45 32.64 -7.82 13.28
C TRP A 45 33.15 -9.26 13.28
N LEU A 46 33.44 -9.81 12.09
CA LEU A 46 33.98 -11.15 11.93
C LEU A 46 35.21 -11.11 11.04
N TYR A 47 36.23 -11.88 11.41
CA TYR A 47 37.45 -12.03 10.62
C TYR A 47 37.55 -13.47 10.09
N PHE A 48 37.73 -13.60 8.78
CA PHE A 48 37.88 -14.89 8.11
C PHE A 48 39.25 -14.99 7.44
N LYS A 49 39.98 -16.07 7.73
CA LYS A 49 41.30 -16.32 7.09
C LYS A 49 41.18 -16.73 5.62
N ASN A 50 40.10 -17.41 5.23
CA ASN A 50 39.88 -17.88 3.87
C ASN A 50 39.36 -16.74 2.98
N LYS A 51 40.09 -16.42 1.90
CA LYS A 51 39.76 -15.33 0.96
C LYS A 51 38.36 -15.44 0.35
N TRP A 52 37.86 -16.65 0.09
CA TRP A 52 36.52 -16.83 -0.49
C TRP A 52 35.42 -16.52 0.52
N VAL A 53 35.58 -17.01 1.75
CA VAL A 53 34.65 -16.74 2.86
C VAL A 53 34.66 -15.26 3.21
N ASP A 54 35.83 -14.63 3.21
CA ASP A 54 35.98 -13.20 3.43
C ASP A 54 35.28 -12.34 2.36
N LYS A 55 35.33 -12.74 1.08
CA LYS A 55 34.56 -12.08 0.02
C LYS A 55 33.05 -12.20 0.23
N ILE A 56 32.57 -13.38 0.61
CA ILE A 56 31.15 -13.59 0.93
C ILE A 56 30.75 -12.72 2.14
N TRP A 57 31.58 -12.68 3.18
CA TRP A 57 31.35 -11.82 4.34
C TRP A 57 31.33 -10.33 3.98
N SER A 58 32.21 -9.89 3.10
CA SER A 58 32.22 -8.51 2.59
C SER A 58 30.92 -8.18 1.84
N ALA A 59 30.40 -9.11 1.02
CA ALA A 59 29.11 -8.94 0.35
C ALA A 59 27.91 -8.93 1.33
N ILE A 60 27.97 -9.75 2.38
CA ILE A 60 27.00 -9.74 3.48
C ILE A 60 27.03 -8.39 4.21
N ALA A 61 28.21 -7.91 4.59
CA ALA A 61 28.39 -6.64 5.28
C ALA A 61 27.91 -5.46 4.43
N LEU A 62 28.15 -5.49 3.12
CA LEU A 62 27.63 -4.52 2.15
C LEU A 62 26.09 -4.53 2.14
N SER A 63 25.49 -5.71 2.02
CA SER A 63 24.03 -5.87 1.99
C SER A 63 23.37 -5.41 3.30
N LEU A 64 23.95 -5.78 4.45
CA LEU A 64 23.47 -5.35 5.76
C LEU A 64 23.57 -3.84 5.93
N ALA A 65 24.68 -3.22 5.53
CA ALA A 65 24.86 -1.77 5.64
C ALA A 65 23.82 -1.00 4.82
N ALA A 66 23.62 -1.40 3.57
CA ALA A 66 22.61 -0.79 2.70
C ALA A 66 21.19 -1.01 3.25
N GLN A 67 20.85 -2.25 3.63
CA GLN A 67 19.52 -2.59 4.12
C GLN A 67 19.20 -1.88 5.43
N LEU A 68 20.11 -1.83 6.40
CA LEU A 68 19.90 -1.14 7.68
C LEU A 68 19.67 0.37 7.49
N ALA A 69 20.42 1.00 6.59
CA ALA A 69 20.26 2.42 6.32
C ALA A 69 18.94 2.75 5.62
N THR A 70 18.54 1.91 4.66
CA THR A 70 17.32 2.13 3.85
C THR A 70 16.06 1.57 4.48
N PHE A 71 16.17 0.70 5.49
CA PHE A 71 15.04 -0.06 6.05
C PHE A 71 13.81 0.78 6.39
N PRO A 72 13.90 1.90 7.14
CA PRO A 72 12.70 2.68 7.48
C PRO A 72 11.95 3.20 6.26
N LEU A 73 12.68 3.73 5.27
CA LEU A 73 12.10 4.28 4.05
C LEU A 73 11.56 3.17 3.14
N SER A 74 12.30 2.07 2.99
CA SER A 74 11.88 0.93 2.17
C SER A 74 10.55 0.36 2.68
N VAL A 75 10.40 0.18 3.99
CA VAL A 75 9.14 -0.30 4.58
C VAL A 75 8.03 0.74 4.44
N PHE A 76 8.34 2.03 4.59
CA PHE A 76 7.35 3.10 4.47
C PHE A 76 6.79 3.25 3.04
N TYR A 77 7.63 3.14 2.01
CA TYR A 77 7.19 3.32 0.62
C TYR A 77 6.64 2.04 -0.01
N PHE A 78 7.23 0.88 0.30
CA PHE A 78 6.84 -0.37 -0.35
C PHE A 78 5.88 -1.22 0.50
N HIS A 79 5.62 -0.83 1.75
CA HIS A 79 4.74 -1.55 2.68
C HIS A 79 5.11 -3.03 2.89
N GLN A 80 6.36 -3.38 2.58
CA GLN A 80 6.85 -4.73 2.65
C GLN A 80 8.32 -4.75 3.07
N PHE A 81 8.72 -5.83 3.74
CA PHE A 81 10.11 -6.13 4.03
C PHE A 81 10.49 -7.51 3.47
N PRO A 82 11.44 -7.59 2.51
CA PRO A 82 11.92 -8.87 2.01
C PRO A 82 12.79 -9.56 3.07
N VAL A 83 12.34 -10.69 3.59
CA VAL A 83 13.05 -11.45 4.63
C VAL A 83 14.32 -12.08 4.04
N TYR A 84 14.23 -12.58 2.81
CA TYR A 84 15.37 -13.18 2.09
C TYR A 84 16.23 -12.14 1.34
N PHE A 85 16.23 -10.87 1.76
CA PHE A 85 17.05 -9.83 1.12
C PHE A 85 18.52 -10.23 1.00
N LEU A 86 19.08 -10.90 2.02
CA LEU A 86 20.48 -11.29 2.03
C LEU A 86 20.78 -12.36 0.97
N LEU A 87 19.92 -13.38 0.86
CA LEU A 87 20.04 -14.42 -0.16
C LEU A 87 19.88 -13.83 -1.56
N GLY A 88 18.87 -12.97 -1.75
CA GLY A 88 18.65 -12.27 -3.02
C GLY A 88 19.83 -11.40 -3.43
N ASN A 89 20.37 -10.60 -2.50
CA ASN A 89 21.49 -9.70 -2.76
C ASN A 89 22.80 -10.45 -3.06
N ILE A 90 23.06 -11.57 -2.39
CA ILE A 90 24.23 -12.41 -2.68
C ILE A 90 24.06 -13.14 -4.02
N PHE A 91 22.87 -13.66 -4.28
CA PHE A 91 22.56 -14.36 -5.53
C PHE A 91 22.72 -13.42 -6.74
N ILE A 92 22.12 -12.22 -6.68
CA ILE A 92 22.14 -11.28 -7.81
C ILE A 92 23.53 -10.69 -8.08
N LEU A 93 24.41 -10.65 -7.08
CA LEU A 93 25.75 -10.04 -7.22
C LEU A 93 26.52 -10.63 -8.41
N LEU A 94 26.53 -11.97 -8.55
CA LEU A 94 27.32 -12.62 -9.59
C LEU A 94 26.72 -12.43 -11.00
N PRO A 95 25.43 -12.73 -11.26
CA PRO A 95 24.83 -12.46 -12.56
C PRO A 95 24.87 -10.99 -12.95
N LEU A 96 24.69 -10.06 -12.02
CA LEU A 96 24.69 -8.62 -12.30
C LEU A 96 26.07 -8.13 -12.78
N ILE A 97 27.16 -8.60 -12.15
CA ILE A 97 28.52 -8.28 -12.58
C ILE A 97 28.75 -8.79 -14.01
N ILE A 98 28.33 -10.03 -14.30
CA ILE A 98 28.46 -10.63 -15.62
C ILE A 98 27.64 -9.81 -16.64
N LEU A 99 26.37 -9.52 -16.35
CA LEU A 99 25.50 -8.72 -17.21
C LEU A 99 26.08 -7.33 -17.48
N MET A 100 26.64 -6.66 -16.48
CA MET A 100 27.21 -5.32 -16.66
C MET A 100 28.40 -5.36 -17.64
N TYR A 101 29.41 -6.19 -17.38
CA TYR A 101 30.59 -6.25 -18.24
C TYR A 101 30.29 -6.83 -19.62
N PHE A 102 29.47 -7.88 -19.67
CA PHE A 102 29.09 -8.52 -20.92
C PHE A 102 28.22 -7.59 -21.78
N GLY A 103 27.28 -6.87 -21.18
CA GLY A 103 26.44 -5.88 -21.86
C GLY A 103 27.25 -4.73 -22.44
N ILE A 104 28.19 -4.18 -21.67
CA ILE A 104 29.13 -3.15 -22.16
C ILE A 104 29.95 -3.71 -23.34
N GLY A 105 30.47 -4.94 -23.21
CA GLY A 105 31.23 -5.60 -24.27
C GLY A 105 30.41 -5.77 -25.57
N ILE A 106 29.16 -6.20 -25.47
CA ILE A 106 28.24 -6.34 -26.61
C ILE A 106 28.04 -5.00 -27.30
N LEU A 107 27.80 -3.93 -26.54
CA LEU A 107 27.54 -2.59 -27.09
C LEU A 107 28.77 -1.98 -27.77
N ILE A 108 29.95 -2.07 -27.15
CA ILE A 108 31.18 -1.47 -27.69
C ILE A 108 31.68 -2.25 -28.90
N LEU A 109 31.73 -3.59 -28.81
CA LEU A 109 32.24 -4.45 -29.87
C LEU A 109 31.20 -4.76 -30.95
N LYS A 110 29.94 -4.35 -30.74
CA LYS A 110 28.79 -4.59 -31.63
C LYS A 110 28.56 -6.08 -31.94
N VAL A 111 28.86 -6.95 -30.98
CA VAL A 111 28.75 -8.41 -31.12
C VAL A 111 27.34 -8.90 -30.76
N TYR A 112 26.33 -8.45 -31.51
CA TYR A 112 24.92 -8.74 -31.23
C TYR A 112 24.54 -10.23 -31.30
N PHE A 113 25.36 -11.08 -31.93
CA PHE A 113 25.13 -12.52 -31.95
C PHE A 113 25.18 -13.16 -30.55
N LEU A 114 25.77 -12.47 -29.57
CA LEU A 114 25.80 -12.89 -28.16
C LEU A 114 24.55 -12.48 -27.37
N ALA A 115 23.60 -11.76 -27.99
CA ALA A 115 22.35 -11.35 -27.36
C ALA A 115 21.53 -12.51 -26.77
N PRO A 116 21.44 -13.71 -27.39
CA PRO A 116 20.72 -14.84 -26.78
C PRO A 116 21.34 -15.31 -25.45
N ILE A 117 22.67 -15.25 -25.34
CA ILE A 117 23.36 -15.59 -24.09
C ILE A 117 23.06 -14.52 -23.04
N PHE A 118 23.08 -13.25 -23.42
CA PHE A 118 22.73 -12.14 -22.55
C PHE A 118 21.28 -12.27 -22.01
N GLU A 119 20.34 -12.58 -22.90
CA GLU A 119 18.94 -12.85 -22.56
C GLU A 119 18.80 -14.06 -21.63
N TRP A 120 19.55 -15.14 -21.89
CA TRP A 120 19.56 -16.31 -21.01
C TRP A 120 20.00 -15.97 -19.58
N ILE A 121 21.04 -15.13 -19.42
CA ILE A 121 21.50 -14.70 -18.10
C ILE A 121 20.43 -13.85 -17.39
N ILE A 122 19.74 -12.96 -18.12
CA ILE A 122 18.62 -12.18 -17.57
C ILE A 122 17.51 -13.12 -17.11
N SER A 123 17.11 -14.07 -17.95
CA SER A 123 16.05 -15.05 -17.63
C SER A 123 16.43 -15.92 -16.42
N PHE A 124 17.68 -16.41 -16.37
CA PHE A 124 18.22 -17.14 -15.22
C PHE A 124 18.14 -16.30 -13.93
N THR A 125 18.54 -15.04 -14.00
CA THR A 125 18.51 -14.12 -12.84
C THR A 125 17.09 -13.89 -12.37
N ASN A 126 16.15 -13.63 -13.29
CA ASN A 126 14.74 -13.40 -12.97
C ASN A 126 14.08 -14.65 -12.39
N ASN A 127 14.34 -15.82 -12.95
CA ASN A 127 13.80 -17.09 -12.44
C ASN A 127 14.38 -17.43 -11.07
N GLY A 128 15.68 -17.20 -10.84
CA GLY A 128 16.30 -17.37 -9.53
C GLY A 128 15.73 -16.44 -8.46
N LEU A 129 15.53 -15.17 -8.80
CA LEU A 129 14.86 -14.22 -7.90
C LEU A 129 13.41 -14.60 -7.64
N LYS A 130 12.67 -15.05 -8.67
CA LYS A 130 11.30 -15.52 -8.51
C LYS A 130 11.23 -16.73 -7.59
N PHE A 131 12.13 -17.70 -7.75
CA PHE A 131 12.24 -18.84 -6.85
C PHE A 131 12.45 -18.41 -5.39
N ILE A 132 13.32 -17.42 -5.15
CA ILE A 132 13.53 -16.86 -3.79
C ILE A 132 12.28 -16.13 -3.29
N ALA A 133 11.57 -15.43 -4.16
CA ALA A 133 10.33 -14.71 -3.81
C ALA A 133 9.16 -15.66 -3.52
N ASP A 134 9.12 -16.83 -4.16
CA ASP A 134 8.07 -17.84 -3.99
C ASP A 134 8.31 -18.72 -2.74
N LEU A 135 9.46 -18.58 -2.06
CA LEU A 135 9.71 -19.27 -0.79
C LEU A 135 8.70 -18.84 0.30
N PRO A 136 8.32 -19.76 1.21
CA PRO A 136 7.41 -19.42 2.30
C PRO A 136 8.00 -18.32 3.17
N PHE A 137 7.18 -17.34 3.57
CA PHE A 137 7.61 -16.18 4.37
C PHE A 137 8.67 -15.29 3.71
N SER A 138 8.70 -15.24 2.37
CA SER A 138 9.67 -14.43 1.61
C SER A 138 9.60 -12.93 1.90
N GLY A 139 8.43 -12.43 2.23
CA GLY A 139 8.20 -11.04 2.62
C GLY A 139 7.23 -10.94 3.78
N ILE A 140 7.48 -9.96 4.65
CA ILE A 140 6.47 -9.45 5.57
C ILE A 140 5.75 -8.34 4.83
N THR A 141 4.49 -8.59 4.44
CA THR A 141 3.64 -7.66 3.69
C THR A 141 2.72 -6.86 4.61
N SER A 142 2.03 -5.86 4.05
CA SER A 142 1.00 -5.06 4.72
C SER A 142 1.50 -4.25 5.94
N ILE A 143 2.75 -3.79 5.88
CA ILE A 143 3.32 -2.92 6.91
C ILE A 143 2.99 -1.46 6.58
N TRP A 144 1.93 -0.94 7.17
CA TRP A 144 1.53 0.47 7.01
C TRP A 144 2.14 1.34 8.12
N LEU A 145 3.20 2.06 7.77
CA LEU A 145 3.83 3.05 8.64
C LEU A 145 3.27 4.44 8.36
N ASN A 146 2.81 5.13 9.41
CA ASN A 146 2.51 6.56 9.35
C ASN A 146 3.81 7.38 9.38
N THR A 147 3.77 8.65 8.94
CA THR A 147 4.93 9.55 8.93
C THR A 147 5.59 9.68 10.31
N TRP A 148 4.80 9.71 11.39
CA TRP A 148 5.32 9.73 12.76
C TRP A 148 6.04 8.43 13.15
N GLN A 149 5.51 7.27 12.71
CA GLN A 149 6.16 5.97 12.91
C GLN A 149 7.47 5.89 12.13
N LEU A 150 7.50 6.40 10.89
CA LEU A 150 8.72 6.50 10.10
C LEU A 150 9.78 7.35 10.81
N LEU A 151 9.42 8.53 11.30
CA LEU A 151 10.35 9.42 12.01
C LEU A 151 10.89 8.77 13.29
N LEU A 152 10.02 8.15 14.09
CA LEU A 152 10.41 7.43 15.30
C LEU A 152 11.34 6.26 14.98
N LEU A 153 11.00 5.42 14.00
CA LEU A 153 11.79 4.27 13.59
C LEU A 153 13.16 4.69 13.03
N SER A 154 13.19 5.73 12.19
CA SER A 154 14.42 6.25 11.58
C SER A 154 15.35 6.83 12.64
N SER A 155 14.81 7.60 13.58
CA SER A 155 15.55 8.16 14.72
C SER A 155 16.07 7.04 15.62
N ALA A 156 15.22 6.07 15.97
CA ALA A 156 15.59 4.94 16.81
C ALA A 156 16.75 4.13 16.20
N ILE A 157 16.68 3.80 14.91
CA ILE A 157 17.74 3.07 14.20
C ILE A 157 19.01 3.92 14.10
N GLY A 158 18.89 5.22 13.79
CA GLY A 158 20.04 6.13 13.74
C GLY A 158 20.79 6.20 15.07
N PHE A 159 20.07 6.38 16.19
CA PHE A 159 20.65 6.38 17.53
C PHE A 159 21.19 5.01 17.94
N LEU A 160 20.49 3.92 17.61
CA LEU A 160 20.94 2.55 17.88
C LEU A 160 22.29 2.29 17.20
N ILE A 161 22.38 2.60 15.92
CA ILE A 161 23.60 2.45 15.13
C ILE A 161 24.73 3.29 15.75
N TYR A 162 24.48 4.57 16.01
CA TYR A 162 25.51 5.45 16.58
C TYR A 162 25.97 4.99 17.97
N ALA A 163 25.04 4.49 18.79
CA ALA A 163 25.34 3.96 20.12
C ALA A 163 26.17 2.67 20.07
N LEU A 164 25.84 1.74 19.17
CA LEU A 164 26.58 0.48 18.99
C LEU A 164 27.99 0.72 18.47
N VAL A 165 28.16 1.68 17.55
CA VAL A 165 29.46 2.02 16.99
C VAL A 165 30.39 2.64 18.04
N ASN A 166 29.86 3.57 18.85
CA ASN A 166 30.66 4.33 19.82
C ASN A 166 30.62 3.74 21.25
N TYR A 167 29.97 2.59 21.43
CA TYR A 167 29.75 1.94 22.73
C TYR A 167 29.13 2.85 23.81
N GLN A 168 28.25 3.78 23.40
CA GLN A 168 27.66 4.77 24.31
C GLN A 168 26.33 4.28 24.91
N LYS A 169 26.36 3.84 26.18
CA LYS A 169 25.20 3.29 26.90
C LYS A 169 24.00 4.24 26.99
N ARG A 170 24.23 5.56 27.13
CA ARG A 170 23.16 6.57 27.22
C ARG A 170 22.34 6.65 25.93
N LEU A 171 23.01 6.67 24.78
CA LEU A 171 22.33 6.70 23.48
C LEU A 171 21.68 5.36 23.14
N LEU A 172 22.26 4.25 23.60
CA LEU A 172 21.62 2.93 23.48
C LEU A 172 20.29 2.91 24.25
N PHE A 173 20.27 3.40 25.48
CA PHE A 173 19.04 3.52 26.27
C PHE A 173 18.02 4.42 25.57
N PHE A 174 18.44 5.58 25.06
CA PHE A 174 17.57 6.48 24.30
C PHE A 174 16.98 5.81 23.05
N ALA A 175 17.79 5.08 22.28
CA ALA A 175 17.33 4.33 21.11
C ALA A 175 16.31 3.25 21.49
N ILE A 176 16.54 2.52 22.59
CA ILE A 176 15.60 1.52 23.11
C ILE A 176 14.29 2.21 23.54
N CYS A 177 14.35 3.34 24.23
CA CYS A 177 13.15 4.12 24.58
C CYS A 177 12.36 4.55 23.35
N LEU A 178 13.04 4.98 22.28
CA LEU A 178 12.38 5.32 21.01
C LEU A 178 11.76 4.09 20.34
N LEU A 179 12.41 2.93 20.38
CA LEU A 179 11.81 1.68 19.88
C LEU A 179 10.57 1.28 20.69
N ILE A 180 10.59 1.44 22.02
CA ILE A 180 9.42 1.22 22.88
C ILE A 180 8.32 2.22 22.54
N ALA A 181 8.64 3.50 22.34
CA ALA A 181 7.68 4.52 21.91
C ALA A 181 7.07 4.18 20.53
N PHE A 182 7.89 3.70 19.60
CA PHE A 182 7.42 3.21 18.30
C PHE A 182 6.46 2.02 18.47
N GLN A 183 6.81 1.02 19.28
CA GLN A 183 5.97 -0.16 19.48
C GLN A 183 4.67 0.14 20.22
N THR A 184 4.72 1.02 21.23
CA THR A 184 3.52 1.47 21.94
C THR A 184 2.59 2.26 21.02
N TYR A 185 3.14 3.13 20.16
CA TYR A 185 2.34 3.82 19.16
C TYR A 185 1.76 2.88 18.10
N ALA A 186 2.54 1.90 17.61
CA ALA A 186 2.04 0.87 16.69
C ALA A 186 0.91 0.03 17.32
N ALA A 187 1.07 -0.37 18.60
CA ALA A 187 0.05 -1.06 19.36
C ALA A 187 -1.20 -0.20 19.57
N TYR A 188 -1.04 1.10 19.83
CA TYR A 188 -2.14 2.05 19.95
C TYR A 188 -2.94 2.17 18.64
N VAL A 189 -2.25 2.26 17.49
CA VAL A 189 -2.92 2.27 16.19
C VAL A 189 -3.70 0.96 15.98
N LYS A 190 -3.08 -0.20 16.30
CA LYS A 190 -3.74 -1.51 16.20
C LYS A 190 -4.97 -1.65 17.09
N THR A 191 -4.90 -1.20 18.33
CA THR A 191 -6.05 -1.23 19.25
C THR A 191 -7.13 -0.22 18.84
N SER A 192 -6.74 0.94 18.32
CA SER A 192 -7.70 1.91 17.76
C SER A 192 -8.45 1.34 16.55
N ALA A 193 -7.74 0.61 15.67
CA ALA A 193 -8.36 -0.08 14.54
C ALA A 193 -9.34 -1.17 15.00
N MET A 194 -9.05 -1.90 16.09
CA MET A 194 -10.01 -2.87 16.66
C MET A 194 -11.33 -2.24 17.11
N GLN A 195 -11.35 -0.94 17.40
CA GLN A 195 -12.57 -0.25 17.79
C GLN A 195 -13.31 0.41 16.61
N GLN A 196 -12.77 0.37 15.39
CA GLN A 196 -13.34 1.10 14.27
C GLN A 196 -14.65 0.50 13.76
N GLN A 197 -15.54 1.37 13.31
CA GLN A 197 -16.77 1.02 12.61
C GLN A 197 -16.94 2.01 11.46
N LYS A 198 -16.65 1.57 10.24
CA LYS A 198 -16.59 2.45 9.07
C LYS A 198 -17.23 1.80 7.86
N ILE A 199 -17.70 2.62 6.94
CA ILE A 199 -18.14 2.20 5.60
C ILE A 199 -17.31 2.97 4.58
N SER A 200 -16.66 2.27 3.67
CA SER A 200 -15.81 2.89 2.63
C SER A 200 -16.33 2.52 1.25
N PHE A 201 -16.74 3.53 0.48
CA PHE A 201 -17.15 3.39 -0.91
C PHE A 201 -15.95 3.66 -1.82
N PHE A 202 -15.56 2.67 -2.60
CA PHE A 202 -14.41 2.77 -3.51
C PHE A 202 -14.83 3.24 -4.89
N THR A 203 -13.97 4.07 -5.49
CA THR A 203 -14.16 4.57 -6.85
C THR A 203 -13.54 3.62 -7.86
N LEU A 204 -14.38 2.83 -8.53
CA LEU A 204 -13.97 1.92 -9.60
C LEU A 204 -14.71 2.27 -10.90
N ARG A 205 -14.06 2.12 -12.06
CA ARG A 205 -14.66 2.59 -13.34
C ARG A 205 -15.83 1.73 -13.83
N LYS A 206 -15.70 0.41 -13.76
CA LYS A 206 -16.68 -0.56 -14.28
C LYS A 206 -17.28 -1.45 -13.20
N ASN A 207 -16.52 -1.65 -12.13
CA ASN A 207 -16.85 -2.50 -11.00
C ASN A 207 -17.36 -1.64 -9.85
N TYR A 208 -17.90 -2.26 -8.81
CA TYR A 208 -18.26 -1.58 -7.57
C TYR A 208 -17.59 -2.26 -6.39
N ALA A 209 -17.22 -1.49 -5.37
CA ALA A 209 -16.68 -2.05 -4.14
C ALA A 209 -17.06 -1.16 -2.96
N VAL A 210 -17.70 -1.76 -1.96
CA VAL A 210 -18.02 -1.10 -0.69
C VAL A 210 -17.58 -1.99 0.45
N ALA A 211 -16.69 -1.49 1.29
CA ALA A 211 -16.23 -2.21 2.47
C ALA A 211 -17.00 -1.75 3.71
N PHE A 212 -17.57 -2.71 4.42
CA PHE A 212 -18.21 -2.55 5.73
C PHE A 212 -17.25 -3.08 6.79
N ILE A 213 -16.61 -2.16 7.51
CA ILE A 213 -15.47 -2.47 8.36
C ILE A 213 -15.90 -2.41 9.82
N GLN A 214 -15.65 -3.49 10.54
CA GLN A 214 -15.81 -3.58 11.98
C GLN A 214 -14.57 -4.24 12.58
N SER A 215 -13.88 -3.52 13.46
CA SER A 215 -12.63 -3.98 14.06
C SER A 215 -11.57 -4.25 12.98
N ASN A 216 -10.97 -5.45 12.96
CA ASN A 216 -10.01 -5.91 11.95
C ASN A 216 -10.66 -6.74 10.83
N LYS A 217 -11.99 -6.74 10.72
CA LYS A 217 -12.73 -7.50 9.71
C LYS A 217 -13.48 -6.57 8.78
N ALA A 218 -13.47 -6.89 7.50
CA ALA A 218 -14.28 -6.20 6.50
C ALA A 218 -15.19 -7.18 5.78
N ILE A 219 -16.42 -6.74 5.55
CA ILE A 219 -17.32 -7.36 4.58
C ILE A 219 -17.24 -6.50 3.32
N LEU A 220 -16.66 -7.05 2.26
CA LEU A 220 -16.49 -6.36 1.00
C LEU A 220 -17.62 -6.78 0.06
N VAL A 221 -18.51 -5.83 -0.23
CA VAL A 221 -19.56 -6.00 -1.22
C VAL A 221 -19.02 -5.55 -2.57
N THR A 222 -18.72 -6.50 -3.45
CA THR A 222 -18.07 -6.24 -4.74
C THR A 222 -18.39 -7.33 -5.77
N ASP A 223 -18.19 -7.01 -7.04
CA ASP A 223 -18.14 -7.94 -8.16
C ASP A 223 -16.71 -8.44 -8.49
N LEU A 224 -15.69 -7.97 -7.76
CA LEU A 224 -14.30 -8.38 -7.90
C LEU A 224 -13.97 -9.67 -7.12
N THR A 225 -12.90 -10.34 -7.54
CA THR A 225 -12.25 -11.45 -6.79
C THR A 225 -10.94 -10.97 -6.15
N ALA A 226 -10.39 -11.77 -5.22
CA ALA A 226 -9.12 -11.45 -4.55
C ALA A 226 -7.92 -11.35 -5.53
N ASP A 227 -7.94 -12.09 -6.63
CA ASP A 227 -6.89 -12.07 -7.65
C ASP A 227 -7.04 -10.94 -8.69
N ASP A 228 -8.13 -10.15 -8.61
CA ASP A 228 -8.36 -9.07 -9.56
C ASP A 228 -7.39 -7.91 -9.30
N LYS A 229 -6.70 -7.45 -10.36
CA LYS A 229 -5.80 -6.29 -10.28
C LYS A 229 -6.50 -5.05 -9.73
N ASN A 230 -7.77 -4.83 -10.06
CA ASN A 230 -8.51 -3.68 -9.55
C ASN A 230 -8.67 -3.75 -8.03
N PHE A 231 -8.85 -4.94 -7.46
CA PHE A 231 -8.89 -5.14 -6.02
C PHE A 231 -7.52 -4.84 -5.40
N GLN A 232 -6.45 -5.47 -5.92
CA GLN A 232 -5.09 -5.35 -5.40
C GLN A 232 -4.54 -3.92 -5.46
N PHE A 233 -4.91 -3.13 -6.47
CA PHE A 233 -4.40 -1.76 -6.62
C PHE A 233 -5.27 -0.68 -5.96
N PHE A 234 -6.60 -0.84 -5.89
CA PHE A 234 -7.49 0.23 -5.43
C PHE A 234 -8.17 -0.04 -4.09
N VAL A 235 -8.38 -1.30 -3.72
CA VAL A 235 -9.18 -1.69 -2.55
C VAL A 235 -8.29 -2.24 -1.44
N GLU A 236 -7.46 -3.23 -1.75
CA GLU A 236 -6.57 -3.90 -0.79
C GLU A 236 -5.67 -2.91 -0.03
N PRO A 237 -4.97 -1.95 -0.66
CA PRO A 237 -4.09 -1.03 0.06
C PRO A 237 -4.86 -0.16 1.07
N ALA A 238 -6.11 0.17 0.74
CA ALA A 238 -6.96 0.97 1.64
C ALA A 238 -7.48 0.15 2.82
N LEU A 239 -7.78 -1.14 2.62
CA LEU A 239 -8.17 -2.06 3.69
C LEU A 239 -6.98 -2.33 4.64
N ASP A 240 -5.80 -2.57 4.08
CA ASP A 240 -4.58 -2.77 4.86
C ASP A 240 -4.21 -1.53 5.67
N LYS A 241 -4.36 -0.33 5.08
CA LYS A 241 -4.18 0.94 5.81
C LYS A 241 -5.15 1.07 6.99
N MET A 242 -6.35 0.50 6.88
CA MET A 242 -7.32 0.42 7.99
C MET A 242 -7.05 -0.79 8.91
N GLN A 243 -5.96 -1.54 8.71
CA GLN A 243 -5.58 -2.71 9.49
C GLN A 243 -6.66 -3.79 9.53
N VAL A 244 -7.32 -3.98 8.39
CA VAL A 244 -8.20 -5.12 8.17
C VAL A 244 -7.33 -6.33 7.85
N GLU A 245 -7.53 -7.42 8.60
CA GLU A 245 -6.81 -8.68 8.42
C GLU A 245 -7.69 -9.71 7.68
N ASP A 246 -9.01 -9.72 7.95
CA ASP A 246 -9.95 -10.64 7.34
C ASP A 246 -10.93 -9.91 6.42
N VAL A 247 -11.01 -10.32 5.15
CA VAL A 247 -11.96 -9.78 4.18
C VAL A 247 -12.92 -10.89 3.72
N LEU A 248 -14.21 -10.70 3.98
CA LEU A 248 -15.27 -11.55 3.46
C LEU A 248 -15.85 -10.93 2.19
N PHE A 249 -15.68 -11.60 1.05
CA PHE A 249 -16.21 -11.17 -0.23
C PHE A 249 -17.68 -11.58 -0.38
N ILE A 250 -18.55 -10.62 -0.70
CA ILE A 250 -19.97 -10.85 -0.95
C ILE A 250 -20.37 -10.15 -2.25
N ASN A 251 -21.15 -10.83 -3.08
CA ASN A 251 -21.70 -10.23 -4.29
C ASN A 251 -23.05 -9.53 -4.00
N CYS A 252 -23.30 -8.36 -4.61
CA CYS A 252 -24.60 -7.66 -4.47
C CYS A 252 -25.82 -8.51 -4.86
N LYS A 253 -25.66 -9.54 -5.69
CA LYS A 253 -26.79 -10.36 -6.17
C LYS A 253 -27.33 -11.32 -5.12
N GLN A 254 -26.51 -11.78 -4.18
CA GLN A 254 -26.90 -12.78 -3.18
C GLN A 254 -27.42 -12.08 -1.92
N ASP A 255 -28.42 -12.65 -1.27
CA ASP A 255 -28.85 -12.19 0.05
C ASP A 255 -27.95 -12.80 1.12
N THR A 256 -27.59 -12.01 2.12
CA THR A 256 -26.64 -12.45 3.15
C THR A 256 -27.03 -11.84 4.49
N VAL A 257 -27.20 -12.70 5.48
CA VAL A 257 -27.54 -12.33 6.85
C VAL A 257 -26.41 -12.78 7.75
N LEU A 258 -25.68 -11.81 8.30
CA LEU A 258 -24.64 -11.97 9.30
C LEU A 258 -25.05 -11.19 10.55
N THR A 259 -24.35 -11.42 11.66
CA THR A 259 -24.66 -10.81 12.97
C THR A 259 -24.76 -9.29 12.89
N ASN A 260 -23.80 -8.64 12.22
CA ASN A 260 -23.72 -7.17 12.16
C ASN A 260 -23.94 -6.60 10.75
N PHE A 261 -24.25 -7.45 9.78
CA PHE A 261 -24.47 -7.07 8.39
C PHE A 261 -25.64 -7.86 7.81
N VAL A 262 -26.63 -7.17 7.27
CA VAL A 262 -27.77 -7.78 6.61
C VAL A 262 -27.92 -7.13 5.25
N LYS A 263 -27.75 -7.91 4.19
CA LYS A 263 -28.18 -7.54 2.85
C LYS A 263 -29.35 -8.42 2.44
N LYS A 264 -30.48 -7.79 2.15
CA LYS A 264 -31.68 -8.47 1.64
C LYS A 264 -32.32 -7.65 0.53
N GLU A 265 -32.61 -8.30 -0.60
CA GLU A 265 -33.13 -7.70 -1.82
C GLU A 265 -32.22 -6.57 -2.35
N SER A 266 -32.41 -5.33 -1.89
CA SER A 266 -31.59 -4.16 -2.24
C SER A 266 -31.39 -3.21 -1.07
N GLN A 267 -31.63 -3.69 0.15
CA GLN A 267 -31.32 -2.96 1.38
C GLN A 267 -30.10 -3.58 2.03
N ILE A 268 -29.17 -2.72 2.47
CA ILE A 268 -28.03 -3.10 3.28
C ILE A 268 -28.19 -2.42 4.63
N ARG A 269 -28.15 -3.21 5.71
CA ARG A 269 -28.03 -2.74 7.08
C ARG A 269 -26.70 -3.20 7.64
N PHE A 270 -25.87 -2.24 8.03
CA PHE A 270 -24.63 -2.50 8.75
C PHE A 270 -24.69 -1.75 10.07
N LEU A 271 -24.70 -2.49 11.18
CA LEU A 271 -24.96 -1.93 12.52
C LEU A 271 -26.25 -1.08 12.53
N SER A 272 -26.14 0.21 12.88
CA SER A 272 -27.24 1.18 12.87
C SER A 272 -27.44 1.88 11.51
N TYR A 273 -26.51 1.71 10.57
CA TYR A 273 -26.53 2.39 9.27
C TYR A 273 -27.32 1.59 8.24
N LYS A 274 -28.29 2.24 7.59
CA LYS A 274 -29.13 1.65 6.54
C LYS A 274 -28.88 2.31 5.20
N ILE A 275 -28.63 1.49 4.18
CA ILE A 275 -28.37 1.90 2.80
C ILE A 275 -29.43 1.26 1.92
N LEU A 276 -30.06 2.06 1.06
CA LEU A 276 -30.90 1.55 -0.02
C LEU A 276 -30.11 1.59 -1.33
N MET A 277 -29.90 0.43 -1.94
CA MET A 277 -29.32 0.31 -3.27
C MET A 277 -30.43 0.50 -4.31
N VAL A 278 -30.21 1.41 -5.25
CA VAL A 278 -31.14 1.69 -6.34
C VAL A 278 -30.41 1.48 -7.65
N ASP A 279 -30.78 0.40 -8.34
CA ASP A 279 -30.25 0.00 -9.64
C ASP A 279 -31.36 0.04 -10.71
N GLU A 280 -31.11 -0.53 -11.89
CA GLU A 280 -32.07 -0.58 -13.00
C GLU A 280 -33.37 -1.32 -12.64
N LYS A 281 -33.37 -2.21 -11.64
CA LYS A 281 -34.57 -2.98 -11.25
C LYS A 281 -35.63 -2.10 -10.60
N PHE A 282 -35.25 -0.91 -10.14
CA PHE A 282 -36.15 0.06 -9.53
C PHE A 282 -36.78 1.03 -10.54
N ASN A 283 -36.36 1.00 -11.81
CA ASN A 283 -36.83 1.96 -12.84
C ASN A 283 -38.36 1.96 -13.01
N TYR A 284 -39.02 0.83 -12.76
CA TYR A 284 -40.47 0.67 -12.94
C TYR A 284 -41.18 0.23 -11.65
N LYS A 285 -40.49 0.25 -10.51
CA LYS A 285 -41.05 -0.17 -9.21
C LYS A 285 -41.20 1.04 -8.29
N LYS A 286 -42.38 1.20 -7.71
CA LYS A 286 -42.62 2.17 -6.63
C LYS A 286 -42.20 1.57 -5.30
N ILE A 287 -41.48 2.33 -4.49
CA ILE A 287 -41.10 1.92 -3.14
C ILE A 287 -42.25 2.30 -2.20
N GLU A 288 -42.88 1.30 -1.60
CA GLU A 288 -43.99 1.48 -0.67
C GLU A 288 -43.50 1.74 0.76
N HIS A 289 -44.38 2.32 1.59
CA HIS A 289 -44.17 2.57 3.03
C HIS A 289 -43.06 3.55 3.42
N MET A 290 -42.50 4.29 2.45
CA MET A 290 -41.56 5.40 2.69
C MET A 290 -40.44 5.07 3.69
N PRO A 291 -39.61 4.04 3.41
CA PRO A 291 -38.61 3.58 4.35
C PRO A 291 -37.63 4.69 4.74
N LYS A 292 -37.26 4.72 6.03
CA LYS A 292 -36.23 5.61 6.56
C LYS A 292 -34.87 4.93 6.46
N VAL A 293 -34.00 5.49 5.62
CA VAL A 293 -32.62 5.03 5.42
C VAL A 293 -31.63 6.17 5.66
N ASN A 294 -30.36 5.85 5.92
CA ASN A 294 -29.33 6.87 6.10
C ASN A 294 -28.87 7.39 4.73
N SER A 295 -28.56 6.46 3.82
CA SER A 295 -28.12 6.81 2.46
C SER A 295 -28.84 6.02 1.38
N VAL A 296 -28.95 6.65 0.20
CA VAL A 296 -29.38 6.00 -1.04
C VAL A 296 -28.16 5.89 -1.95
N TRP A 297 -27.87 4.67 -2.43
CA TRP A 297 -26.74 4.40 -3.31
C TRP A 297 -27.26 4.11 -4.73
N LEU A 298 -27.03 5.05 -5.65
CA LEU A 298 -27.45 4.98 -7.04
C LEU A 298 -26.41 4.26 -7.90
N GLN A 299 -26.78 3.16 -8.53
CA GLN A 299 -25.89 2.32 -9.33
C GLN A 299 -26.43 2.01 -10.72
N ASN A 300 -25.54 1.55 -11.61
CA ASN A 300 -25.85 0.86 -12.86
C ASN A 300 -26.84 1.60 -13.77
N ASN A 301 -26.77 2.93 -13.85
CA ASN A 301 -27.63 3.72 -14.75
C ASN A 301 -29.13 3.53 -14.51
N THR A 302 -29.55 3.45 -13.24
CA THR A 302 -30.98 3.61 -12.89
C THR A 302 -31.56 4.85 -13.59
N ARG A 303 -32.82 4.83 -13.99
CA ARG A 303 -33.53 5.96 -14.63
C ARG A 303 -34.42 6.71 -13.65
N LYS A 304 -34.38 6.30 -12.38
CA LYS A 304 -35.27 6.82 -11.34
C LYS A 304 -34.80 8.21 -10.91
N ASN A 305 -35.70 9.19 -11.01
CA ASN A 305 -35.37 10.58 -10.69
C ASN A 305 -35.23 10.79 -9.17
N ILE A 306 -34.37 11.72 -8.75
CA ILE A 306 -34.22 12.05 -7.33
C ILE A 306 -35.51 12.63 -6.76
N LYS A 307 -36.26 13.38 -7.58
CA LYS A 307 -37.59 13.91 -7.21
C LYS A 307 -38.56 12.80 -6.79
N GLU A 308 -38.61 11.70 -7.53
CA GLU A 308 -39.45 10.54 -7.21
C GLU A 308 -38.93 9.81 -5.97
N LEU A 309 -37.61 9.60 -5.88
CA LEU A 309 -36.98 8.95 -4.73
C LEU A 309 -37.28 9.68 -3.41
N ARG A 310 -37.29 11.01 -3.40
CA ARG A 310 -37.63 11.80 -2.19
C ARG A 310 -39.09 11.64 -1.74
N GLN A 311 -39.99 11.35 -2.66
CA GLN A 311 -41.41 11.10 -2.35
C GLN A 311 -41.62 9.67 -1.84
N GLU A 312 -40.72 8.76 -2.19
CA GLU A 312 -40.84 7.35 -1.87
C GLU A 312 -39.92 6.87 -0.74
N VAL A 313 -38.90 7.64 -0.35
CA VAL A 313 -37.88 7.25 0.62
C VAL A 313 -37.43 8.47 1.41
N ILE A 314 -37.27 8.31 2.73
CA ILE A 314 -36.67 9.34 3.58
C ILE A 314 -35.20 8.99 3.77
N PHE A 315 -34.30 9.83 3.26
CA PHE A 315 -32.85 9.64 3.34
C PHE A 315 -32.11 10.94 3.66
N LYS A 316 -30.90 10.83 4.21
CA LYS A 316 -30.06 11.98 4.61
C LYS A 316 -29.01 12.34 3.56
N GLU A 317 -28.48 11.34 2.87
CA GLU A 317 -27.44 11.56 1.86
C GLU A 317 -27.60 10.63 0.65
N LEU A 318 -27.10 11.09 -0.49
CA LEU A 318 -27.12 10.37 -1.76
C LEU A 318 -25.68 10.00 -2.17
N ILE A 319 -25.45 8.75 -2.55
CA ILE A 319 -24.15 8.27 -3.02
C ILE A 319 -24.32 7.89 -4.49
N ILE A 320 -23.63 8.60 -5.37
CA ILE A 320 -23.69 8.39 -6.82
C ILE A 320 -22.49 7.54 -7.23
N ASP A 321 -22.77 6.30 -7.64
CA ASP A 321 -21.72 5.35 -7.98
C ASP A 321 -21.02 5.68 -9.30
N ALA A 322 -19.77 5.25 -9.42
CA ALA A 322 -18.97 5.46 -10.62
C ALA A 322 -19.39 4.58 -11.81
N SER A 323 -20.19 3.53 -11.58
CA SER A 323 -20.81 2.71 -12.63
C SER A 323 -21.79 3.48 -13.54
N ASN A 324 -22.25 4.66 -13.12
CA ASN A 324 -23.16 5.49 -13.91
C ASN A 324 -22.43 6.23 -15.06
N LYS A 325 -23.14 6.44 -16.16
CA LYS A 325 -22.70 7.24 -17.32
C LYS A 325 -22.60 8.71 -16.92
N ASP A 326 -21.65 9.43 -17.53
CA ASP A 326 -21.32 10.81 -17.15
C ASP A 326 -22.51 11.76 -17.25
N TYR A 327 -23.39 11.59 -18.25
CA TYR A 327 -24.58 12.44 -18.38
C TYR A 327 -25.59 12.17 -17.26
N MET A 328 -25.77 10.92 -16.81
CA MET A 328 -26.67 10.57 -15.71
C MET A 328 -26.16 11.13 -14.39
N ILE A 329 -24.86 11.03 -14.14
CA ILE A 329 -24.21 11.60 -12.96
C ILE A 329 -24.49 13.10 -12.89
N LYS A 330 -24.26 13.85 -13.98
CA LYS A 330 -24.54 15.29 -14.03
C LYS A 330 -26.01 15.61 -13.75
N THR A 331 -26.94 14.80 -14.27
CA THR A 331 -28.37 14.96 -13.97
C THR A 331 -28.63 14.78 -12.47
N TYR A 332 -28.07 13.75 -11.84
CA TYR A 332 -28.21 13.51 -10.41
C TYR A 332 -27.59 14.61 -9.55
N GLU A 333 -26.42 15.11 -9.93
CA GLU A 333 -25.76 16.22 -9.23
C GLU A 333 -26.62 17.49 -9.29
N ASN A 334 -27.15 17.84 -10.48
CA ASN A 334 -28.03 18.99 -10.65
C ASN A 334 -29.33 18.85 -9.85
N GLU A 335 -29.96 17.67 -9.89
CA GLU A 335 -31.18 17.42 -9.11
C GLU A 335 -30.91 17.46 -7.60
N ALA A 336 -29.82 16.86 -7.13
CA ALA A 336 -29.45 16.89 -5.72
C ALA A 336 -29.17 18.32 -5.25
N HIS A 337 -28.50 19.14 -6.06
CA HIS A 337 -28.30 20.56 -5.80
C HIS A 337 -29.62 21.35 -5.73
N ASN A 338 -30.52 21.15 -6.70
CA ASN A 338 -31.81 21.83 -6.73
C ASN A 338 -32.69 21.53 -5.50
N PHE A 339 -32.48 20.36 -4.89
CA PHE A 339 -33.23 19.92 -3.71
C PHE A 339 -32.46 20.07 -2.39
N ASP A 340 -31.29 20.72 -2.41
CA ASP A 340 -30.39 20.91 -1.27
C ASP A 340 -30.08 19.60 -0.51
N LEU A 341 -29.86 18.53 -1.28
CA LEU A 341 -29.50 17.22 -0.74
C LEU A 341 -27.99 17.10 -0.61
N LYS A 342 -27.52 16.56 0.51
CA LYS A 342 -26.13 16.13 0.64
C LYS A 342 -25.88 14.94 -0.30
N TYR A 343 -24.94 15.08 -1.23
CA TYR A 343 -24.58 14.00 -2.14
C TYR A 343 -23.07 13.83 -2.30
N HIS A 344 -22.64 12.62 -2.66
CA HIS A 344 -21.25 12.28 -2.94
C HIS A 344 -21.16 11.50 -4.24
N THR A 345 -20.49 12.08 -5.23
CA THR A 345 -20.16 11.41 -6.49
C THR A 345 -18.83 10.68 -6.36
N LEU A 346 -18.81 9.37 -6.61
CA LEU A 346 -17.57 8.59 -6.52
C LEU A 346 -16.70 8.80 -7.77
N LYS A 347 -17.30 8.93 -8.95
CA LYS A 347 -16.55 9.03 -10.22
C LYS A 347 -15.61 10.23 -10.23
N LYS A 348 -14.33 9.99 -10.52
CA LYS A 348 -13.24 10.99 -10.55
C LYS A 348 -12.94 11.66 -9.19
N ASN A 349 -13.53 11.16 -8.10
CA ASN A 349 -13.27 11.62 -6.74
C ASN A 349 -12.62 10.51 -5.90
N ASN A 350 -12.04 10.91 -4.77
CA ASN A 350 -11.50 9.99 -3.77
C ASN A 350 -12.62 9.12 -3.18
N SER A 351 -12.25 8.00 -2.56
CA SER A 351 -13.20 7.13 -1.86
C SER A 351 -13.97 7.91 -0.79
N TYR A 352 -15.24 7.56 -0.62
CA TYR A 352 -16.08 8.17 0.40
C TYR A 352 -16.10 7.30 1.65
N LEU A 353 -15.66 7.87 2.77
CA LEU A 353 -15.56 7.18 4.06
C LEU A 353 -16.59 7.73 5.03
N ILE A 354 -17.42 6.84 5.56
CA ILE A 354 -18.41 7.12 6.60
C ILE A 354 -17.89 6.50 7.90
N ASN A 355 -17.68 7.33 8.92
CA ASN A 355 -17.39 6.86 10.26
C ASN A 355 -18.69 6.73 11.05
N LEU A 356 -18.93 5.56 11.65
CA LEU A 356 -20.15 5.26 12.40
C LEU A 356 -20.01 5.48 13.91
N LYS A 357 -18.79 5.81 14.37
CA LYS A 357 -18.46 6.15 15.76
C LYS A 357 -18.07 7.60 15.92
#